data_AF-A0A538HZW5-F1
#
_entry.id   AF-A0A538HZW5-F1
#
_cell.length_a   1.000
_cell.length_b   1.000
_cell.length_c   1.000
_cell.angle_alpha   90.00
_cell.angle_beta   90.00
_cell.angle_gamma   90.00
#
_symmetry.space_group_name_H-M   'P 1'
#
loop_
_entity.id
_entity.type
_entity.pdbx_description
1 polymer ?
#
loop_
_entity_poly.entity_id
_entity_poly.type
_entity_poly.pdbx_seq_one_letter_code
_entity_poly.pdbx_strand_id
1 'polypeptide(L)'
;MRNVVRATAASIASFAIVLAATGWLYVVQPHTGVPGPPPINDALPLDELSRRSAVPFFIFVGVWAIAALLLGLVAYAARTERLTAGLLLAVGVGVWGYLATGVSLLIVRQVPAHEAFHAATKLEAIWIPAALAGAAGAFAGRARMSAAPRSPLVLAWLVAAVGALGVLDAILPDDRTGLTGALELHGVSTALSAALGLVLLLAARGLARANRRAWQVAAVILVTLAVLHLQNRFGYGAVATALVALALIARRGDFRCPGDPASHPRILIRAVVFAVAIFGYAFAALWINRMVADQTFTWRFAADETVRGLAGVTAPGSPHLAGKFGEWFPLSVFLLGICAATVLLYEWVAPWRYRLEQAARERQLTRDIVATWGVDTLAPFVLRNDKSYFFDG
;
A
#
# COMPACT_ATOMS: atom_id res chain seq x y z
N MET A 1 29.62 -25.62 -7.64
CA MET A 1 28.92 -26.01 -8.89
C MET A 1 27.40 -26.03 -8.77
N ARG A 2 26.78 -26.78 -7.84
CA ARG A 2 25.30 -26.92 -7.74
C ARG A 2 24.51 -25.59 -7.66
N ASN A 3 25.03 -24.58 -6.96
CA ASN A 3 24.38 -23.27 -6.87
C ASN A 3 24.45 -22.47 -8.17
N VAL A 4 25.56 -22.57 -8.91
CA VAL A 4 25.74 -21.91 -10.21
C VAL A 4 24.78 -22.52 -11.21
N VAL A 5 24.77 -23.85 -11.35
CA VAL A 5 23.85 -24.56 -12.26
C VAL A 5 22.39 -24.21 -11.97
N ARG A 6 21.98 -24.16 -10.70
CA ARG A 6 20.62 -23.77 -10.31
C ARG A 6 20.31 -22.31 -10.69
N ALA A 7 21.26 -21.40 -10.47
CA ALA A 7 21.09 -20.00 -10.84
C ALA A 7 20.98 -19.84 -12.36
N THR A 8 21.85 -20.48 -13.13
CA THR A 8 21.81 -20.44 -14.59
C THR A 8 20.52 -21.03 -15.14
N ALA A 9 20.08 -22.19 -14.64
CA ALA A 9 18.82 -22.81 -15.03
C ALA A 9 17.61 -21.92 -14.69
N ALA A 10 17.62 -21.29 -13.52
CA ALA A 10 16.58 -20.34 -13.12
C ALA A 10 16.55 -19.12 -14.04
N SER A 11 17.71 -18.53 -14.38
CA SER A 11 17.80 -17.41 -15.32
C SER A 11 17.27 -17.76 -16.71
N ILE A 12 17.63 -18.94 -17.25
CA ILE A 12 17.14 -19.43 -18.54
C ILE A 12 15.62 -19.64 -18.50
N ALA A 13 15.11 -20.32 -17.46
CA ALA A 13 13.68 -20.55 -17.30
C ALA A 13 12.90 -19.24 -17.16
N SER A 14 13.39 -18.29 -16.35
CA SER A 14 12.78 -16.97 -16.22
C SER A 14 12.74 -16.22 -17.54
N PHE A 15 13.83 -16.23 -18.31
CA PHE A 15 13.87 -15.58 -19.61
C PHE A 15 12.89 -16.22 -20.60
N ALA A 16 12.82 -17.56 -20.63
CA ALA A 16 11.87 -18.28 -21.47
C ALA A 16 10.41 -17.95 -21.13
N ILE A 17 10.07 -17.82 -19.83
CA ILE A 17 8.72 -17.42 -19.39
C ILE A 17 8.38 -16.01 -19.89
N VAL A 18 9.31 -15.06 -19.79
CA VAL A 18 9.11 -13.67 -20.23
C VAL A 18 8.88 -13.60 -21.75
N LEU A 19 9.67 -14.35 -22.52
CA LEU A 19 9.47 -14.47 -23.97
C LEU A 19 8.12 -15.11 -24.30
N ALA A 20 7.78 -16.22 -23.62
CA ALA A 20 6.52 -16.93 -23.82
C ALA A 20 5.32 -16.04 -23.50
N ALA A 21 5.37 -15.23 -22.46
CA ALA A 21 4.30 -14.29 -22.11
C ALA A 21 3.99 -13.31 -23.24
N THR A 22 5.03 -12.80 -23.90
CA THR A 22 4.87 -11.92 -25.07
C THR A 22 4.23 -12.69 -26.24
N GLY A 23 4.67 -13.92 -26.49
CA GLY A 23 4.06 -14.80 -27.50
C GLY A 23 2.60 -15.15 -27.20
N TRP A 24 2.24 -15.39 -25.94
CA TRP A 24 0.87 -15.64 -25.52
C TRP A 24 -0.04 -14.45 -25.79
N LEU A 25 0.45 -13.21 -25.67
CA LEU A 25 -0.32 -12.03 -26.06
C LEU A 25 -0.67 -12.07 -27.54
N TYR A 26 0.27 -12.39 -28.43
CA TYR A 26 -0.02 -12.54 -29.88
C TYR A 26 -1.04 -13.64 -30.19
N VAL A 27 -1.04 -14.74 -29.43
CA VAL A 27 -1.97 -15.87 -29.64
C VAL A 27 -3.37 -15.57 -29.09
N VAL A 28 -3.43 -14.97 -27.89
CA VAL A 28 -4.70 -14.78 -27.16
C VAL A 28 -5.44 -13.52 -27.60
N GLN A 29 -4.76 -12.54 -28.23
CA GLN A 29 -5.33 -11.26 -28.58
C GLN A 29 -6.72 -11.41 -29.26
N PRO A 30 -7.80 -10.99 -28.60
CA PRO A 30 -9.13 -11.15 -29.13
C PRO A 30 -9.32 -10.15 -30.28
N HIS A 31 -9.98 -10.62 -31.34
CA HIS A 31 -10.22 -9.84 -32.53
C HIS A 31 -11.39 -8.85 -32.38
N THR A 32 -12.01 -8.78 -31.19
CA THR A 32 -13.24 -8.01 -30.93
C THR A 32 -13.28 -7.44 -29.51
N GLY A 33 -13.86 -6.24 -29.38
CA GLY A 33 -13.87 -5.42 -28.16
C GLY A 33 -14.51 -6.11 -26.95
N VAL A 34 -13.67 -6.50 -26.00
CA VAL A 34 -14.11 -6.95 -24.67
C VAL A 34 -14.47 -5.71 -23.85
N PRO A 35 -15.67 -5.63 -23.25
CA PRO A 35 -16.02 -4.52 -22.36
C PRO A 35 -15.08 -4.49 -21.15
N GLY A 36 -14.56 -3.32 -20.81
CA GLY A 36 -13.63 -3.17 -19.69
C GLY A 36 -12.92 -1.82 -19.64
N PRO A 37 -11.92 -1.68 -18.75
CA PRO A 37 -11.01 -0.54 -18.72
C PRO A 37 -10.39 -0.29 -20.10
N PRO A 38 -9.91 0.94 -20.36
CA PRO A 38 -9.22 1.25 -21.61
C PRO A 38 -8.10 0.23 -21.89
N PRO A 39 -7.92 -0.17 -23.15
CA PRO A 39 -6.89 -1.15 -23.51
C PRO A 39 -5.49 -0.59 -23.26
N ILE A 40 -4.54 -1.49 -23.01
CA ILE A 40 -3.13 -1.14 -22.92
C ILE A 40 -2.64 -0.85 -24.33
N ASN A 41 -2.38 0.42 -24.62
CA ASN A 41 -1.84 0.87 -25.90
C ASN A 41 -0.37 0.44 -26.03
N ASP A 42 0.06 0.17 -27.27
CA ASP A 42 1.42 -0.22 -27.61
C ASP A 42 1.96 -1.41 -26.79
N ALA A 43 1.06 -2.33 -26.42
CA ALA A 43 1.42 -3.60 -25.79
C ALA A 43 2.15 -4.53 -26.78
N LEU A 44 1.82 -4.44 -28.07
CA LEU A 44 2.44 -5.18 -29.17
C LEU A 44 2.84 -4.21 -30.30
N PRO A 45 3.91 -3.40 -30.13
CA PRO A 45 4.22 -2.32 -31.07
C PRO A 45 4.49 -2.79 -32.51
N LEU A 46 4.96 -4.03 -32.70
CA LEU A 46 5.17 -4.62 -34.04
C LEU A 46 3.88 -4.71 -34.87
N ASP A 47 2.72 -4.75 -34.21
CA ASP A 47 1.39 -4.83 -34.83
C ASP A 47 0.69 -3.46 -34.96
N GLU A 48 1.43 -2.36 -34.81
CA GLU A 48 0.87 -1.01 -34.98
C GLU A 48 0.35 -0.79 -36.42
N LEU A 49 1.07 -1.26 -37.44
CA LEU A 49 0.68 -1.11 -38.85
C LEU A 49 -0.62 -1.87 -39.19
N SER A 50 -0.92 -2.95 -38.47
CA SER A 50 -2.17 -3.71 -38.61
C SER A 50 -3.30 -3.15 -37.74
N ARG A 51 -3.06 -2.03 -37.03
CA ARG A 51 -3.94 -1.41 -36.01
C ARG A 51 -4.28 -2.35 -34.86
N ARG A 52 -3.34 -3.23 -34.49
CA ARG A 52 -3.48 -4.23 -33.42
C ARG A 52 -2.41 -4.10 -32.34
N SER A 53 -1.81 -2.92 -32.17
CA SER A 53 -0.81 -2.72 -31.11
C SER A 53 -1.39 -2.71 -29.69
N ALA A 54 -2.70 -2.49 -29.55
CA ALA A 54 -3.38 -2.43 -28.26
C ALA A 54 -3.94 -3.81 -27.84
N VAL A 55 -3.83 -4.12 -26.55
CA VAL A 55 -4.36 -5.35 -25.95
C VAL A 55 -5.39 -5.00 -24.86
N PRO A 56 -6.54 -5.69 -24.79
CA PRO A 56 -7.51 -5.47 -23.72
C PRO A 56 -6.88 -5.64 -22.33
N PHE A 57 -7.17 -4.70 -21.43
CA PHE A 57 -6.53 -4.60 -20.10
C PHE A 57 -6.50 -5.93 -19.34
N PHE A 58 -7.66 -6.59 -19.20
CA PHE A 58 -7.77 -7.83 -18.43
C PHE A 58 -6.98 -8.99 -19.03
N ILE A 59 -6.83 -9.04 -20.35
CA ILE A 59 -6.05 -10.09 -21.03
C ILE A 59 -4.57 -9.83 -20.80
N PHE A 60 -4.13 -8.59 -20.98
CA PHE A 60 -2.76 -8.19 -20.73
C PHE A 60 -2.34 -8.52 -19.29
N VAL A 61 -3.14 -8.07 -18.31
CA VAL A 61 -2.89 -8.36 -16.88
C VAL A 61 -2.98 -9.85 -16.57
N GLY A 62 -3.94 -10.57 -17.15
CA GLY A 62 -4.11 -12.01 -16.93
C GLY A 62 -2.91 -12.83 -17.40
N VAL A 63 -2.42 -12.58 -18.62
CA VAL A 63 -1.23 -13.24 -19.18
C VAL A 63 0.00 -12.96 -18.34
N TRP A 64 0.22 -11.69 -17.96
CA TRP A 64 1.37 -11.32 -17.14
C TRP A 64 1.26 -11.76 -15.69
N ALA A 65 0.04 -11.91 -15.13
CA ALA A 65 -0.17 -12.49 -13.81
C ALA A 65 0.23 -13.98 -13.80
N ILE A 66 -0.14 -14.74 -14.83
CA ILE A 66 0.29 -16.15 -14.99
C ILE A 66 1.81 -16.23 -15.11
N ALA A 67 2.40 -15.40 -15.98
CA ALA A 67 3.86 -15.33 -16.14
C ALA A 67 4.57 -14.97 -14.82
N ALA A 68 4.05 -13.99 -14.08
CA ALA A 68 4.58 -13.59 -12.78
C ALA A 68 4.52 -14.72 -11.74
N LEU A 69 3.43 -15.48 -11.69
CA LEU A 69 3.32 -16.66 -10.81
C LEU A 69 4.38 -17.70 -11.15
N LEU A 70 4.59 -18.00 -12.44
CA LEU A 70 5.64 -18.91 -12.89
C LEU A 70 7.04 -18.40 -12.52
N LEU A 71 7.32 -17.10 -12.71
CA LEU A 71 8.57 -16.47 -12.29
C LEU A 71 8.78 -16.57 -10.77
N GLY A 72 7.72 -16.37 -9.98
CA GLY A 72 7.74 -16.57 -8.53
C GLY A 72 8.08 -18.01 -8.15
N LEU A 73 7.52 -19.00 -8.84
CA LEU A 73 7.86 -20.43 -8.64
C LEU A 73 9.32 -20.72 -8.98
N VAL A 74 9.86 -20.14 -10.05
CA VAL A 74 11.29 -20.25 -10.40
C VAL A 74 12.16 -19.66 -9.29
N ALA A 75 11.82 -18.47 -8.79
CA ALA A 75 12.54 -17.84 -7.68
C ALA A 75 12.49 -18.68 -6.38
N TYR A 76 11.32 -19.26 -6.07
CA TYR A 76 11.16 -20.17 -4.94
C TYR A 76 12.06 -21.41 -5.08
N ALA A 77 12.05 -22.06 -6.26
CA ALA A 77 12.88 -23.21 -6.57
C ALA A 77 14.38 -22.87 -6.51
N ALA A 78 14.76 -21.67 -6.96
CA ALA A 78 16.12 -21.15 -6.91
C ALA A 78 16.59 -20.80 -5.48
N ARG A 79 15.69 -20.82 -4.49
CA ARG A 79 15.93 -20.45 -3.08
C ARG A 79 16.47 -19.03 -2.93
N THR A 80 16.07 -18.12 -3.82
CA THR A 80 16.45 -16.71 -3.74
C THR A 80 15.77 -16.02 -2.56
N GLU A 81 16.46 -15.09 -1.92
CA GLU A 81 15.92 -14.29 -0.83
C GLU A 81 14.81 -13.35 -1.35
N ARG A 82 13.74 -13.11 -0.58
CA ARG A 82 12.53 -12.38 -1.03
C ARG A 82 12.80 -11.04 -1.68
N LEU A 83 13.60 -10.19 -1.04
CA LEU A 83 13.87 -8.85 -1.55
C LEU A 83 14.69 -8.93 -2.84
N THR A 84 15.71 -9.79 -2.84
CA THR A 84 16.56 -10.04 -4.00
C THR A 84 15.75 -10.60 -5.17
N ALA A 85 14.86 -11.57 -4.91
CA ALA A 85 13.98 -12.17 -5.91
C ALA A 85 13.03 -11.12 -6.51
N GLY A 86 12.37 -10.34 -5.66
CA GLY A 86 11.46 -9.28 -6.10
C GLY A 86 12.17 -8.22 -6.95
N LEU A 87 13.32 -7.71 -6.50
CA LEU A 87 14.08 -6.71 -7.24
C LEU A 87 14.65 -7.26 -8.57
N LEU A 88 15.23 -8.46 -8.55
CA LEU A 88 15.77 -9.08 -9.77
C LEU A 88 14.69 -9.35 -10.81
N LEU A 89 13.52 -9.84 -10.40
CA LEU A 89 12.42 -10.08 -11.32
C LEU A 89 11.80 -8.78 -11.83
N ALA A 90 11.60 -7.78 -10.97
CA ALA A 90 11.10 -6.47 -11.40
C ALA A 90 12.03 -5.81 -12.42
N VAL A 91 13.33 -5.74 -12.10
CA VAL A 91 14.34 -5.15 -12.97
C VAL A 91 14.52 -5.98 -14.24
N GLY A 92 14.62 -7.31 -14.12
CA GLY A 92 14.82 -8.18 -15.28
C GLY A 92 13.69 -8.11 -16.30
N VAL A 93 12.44 -8.20 -15.83
CA VAL A 93 11.25 -8.08 -16.69
C VAL A 93 11.10 -6.67 -17.24
N GLY A 94 11.33 -5.64 -16.42
CA GLY A 94 11.26 -4.24 -16.84
C GLY A 94 12.31 -3.88 -17.89
N VAL A 95 13.57 -4.27 -17.68
CA VAL A 95 14.66 -4.03 -18.64
C VAL A 95 14.39 -4.76 -19.96
N TRP A 96 13.97 -6.02 -19.90
CA TRP A 96 13.61 -6.76 -21.12
C TRP A 96 12.45 -6.08 -21.86
N GLY A 97 11.36 -5.75 -21.16
CA GLY A 97 10.22 -5.06 -21.74
C GLY A 97 10.61 -3.73 -22.36
N TYR A 98 11.43 -2.93 -21.66
CA TYR A 98 11.95 -1.66 -22.16
C TYR A 98 12.75 -1.83 -23.45
N LEU A 99 13.66 -2.79 -23.49
CA LEU A 99 14.48 -3.06 -24.66
C LEU A 99 13.63 -3.58 -25.83
N ALA A 100 12.78 -4.57 -25.59
CA ALA A 100 11.93 -5.17 -26.62
C ALA A 100 10.95 -4.15 -27.21
N THR A 101 10.28 -3.37 -26.37
CA THR A 101 9.34 -2.33 -26.79
C THR A 101 10.05 -1.17 -27.47
N GLY A 102 11.17 -0.69 -26.94
CA GLY A 102 11.96 0.40 -27.54
C GLY A 102 12.49 0.03 -28.94
N VAL A 103 13.03 -1.18 -29.09
CA VAL A 103 13.46 -1.71 -30.40
C VAL A 103 12.28 -1.86 -31.35
N SER A 104 11.13 -2.36 -30.87
CA SER A 104 9.93 -2.50 -31.70
C SER A 104 9.42 -1.15 -32.21
N LEU A 105 9.36 -0.13 -31.34
CA LEU A 105 8.98 1.23 -31.71
C LEU A 105 9.97 1.85 -32.70
N LEU A 106 11.28 1.65 -32.50
CA LEU A 106 12.32 2.10 -33.42
C LEU A 106 12.11 1.51 -34.82
N ILE A 107 11.84 0.21 -34.91
CA ILE A 107 11.64 -0.50 -36.19
C ILE A 107 10.36 -0.04 -36.88
N VAL A 108 9.26 0.07 -36.14
CA VAL A 108 7.91 0.29 -36.71
C VAL A 108 7.67 1.75 -37.02
N ARG A 109 8.01 2.65 -36.10
CA ARG A 109 7.79 4.10 -36.25
C ARG A 109 8.92 4.81 -36.98
N GLN A 110 10.07 4.14 -37.19
CA GLN A 110 11.24 4.68 -37.86
C GLN A 110 11.74 6.02 -37.27
N VAL A 111 11.53 6.20 -35.97
CA VAL A 111 11.97 7.39 -35.22
C VAL A 111 13.39 7.20 -34.69
N PRO A 112 14.11 8.29 -34.38
CA PRO A 112 15.42 8.21 -33.73
C PRO A 112 15.36 7.35 -32.46
N ALA A 113 16.44 6.59 -32.20
CA ALA A 113 16.48 5.66 -31.08
C ALA A 113 16.14 6.31 -29.73
N HIS A 114 16.68 7.50 -29.47
CA HIS A 114 16.42 8.22 -28.22
C HIS A 114 14.92 8.55 -28.03
N GLU A 115 14.20 8.86 -29.11
CA GLU A 115 12.74 9.11 -29.06
C GLU A 115 11.96 7.81 -28.84
N ALA A 116 12.30 6.72 -29.54
CA ALA A 116 11.67 5.41 -29.36
C ALA A 116 11.81 4.92 -27.92
N PHE A 117 13.02 4.98 -27.37
CA PHE A 117 13.33 4.56 -26.01
C PHE A 117 12.72 5.50 -24.97
N HIS A 118 12.65 6.81 -25.22
CA HIS A 118 11.94 7.74 -24.34
C HIS A 118 10.41 7.57 -24.39
N ALA A 119 9.85 7.17 -25.54
CA ALA A 119 8.43 6.81 -25.63
C ALA A 119 8.15 5.52 -24.85
N ALA A 120 9.04 4.52 -24.93
CA ALA A 120 8.91 3.27 -24.20
C ALA A 120 8.82 3.47 -22.68
N THR A 121 9.57 4.39 -22.07
CA THR A 121 9.52 4.62 -20.61
C THR A 121 8.13 5.06 -20.11
N LYS A 122 7.27 5.57 -20.99
CA LYS A 122 5.93 6.05 -20.65
C LYS A 122 4.85 4.99 -20.82
N LEU A 123 5.18 3.81 -21.35
CA LEU A 123 4.21 2.77 -21.65
C LEU A 123 3.94 1.87 -20.44
N GLU A 124 2.65 1.71 -20.13
CA GLU A 124 2.15 0.79 -19.08
C GLU A 124 2.55 -0.67 -19.35
N ALA A 125 2.73 -1.01 -20.64
CA ALA A 125 3.14 -2.33 -21.11
C ALA A 125 4.50 -2.80 -20.56
N ILE A 126 5.33 -1.90 -20.02
CA ILE A 126 6.62 -2.25 -19.40
C ILE A 126 6.49 -2.38 -17.88
N TRP A 127 5.75 -1.45 -17.26
CA TRP A 127 5.71 -1.32 -15.81
C TRP A 127 4.75 -2.29 -15.14
N ILE A 128 3.61 -2.60 -15.76
CA ILE A 128 2.66 -3.59 -15.23
C ILE A 128 3.35 -4.98 -15.11
N PRO A 129 4.01 -5.50 -16.16
CA PRO A 129 4.76 -6.77 -16.06
C PRO A 129 5.85 -6.76 -15.00
N ALA A 130 6.64 -5.68 -14.94
CA ALA A 130 7.71 -5.53 -13.97
C ALA A 130 7.19 -5.53 -12.53
N ALA A 131 6.09 -4.82 -12.27
CA ALA A 131 5.45 -4.77 -10.96
C ALA A 131 4.91 -6.14 -10.54
N LEU A 132 4.21 -6.84 -11.44
CA LEU A 132 3.66 -8.18 -11.18
C LEU A 132 4.79 -9.20 -10.91
N ALA A 133 5.83 -9.22 -11.74
CA ALA A 133 6.97 -10.10 -11.58
C ALA A 133 7.73 -9.82 -10.28
N GLY A 134 7.93 -8.54 -9.95
CA GLY A 134 8.53 -8.12 -8.69
C GLY A 134 7.73 -8.59 -7.48
N ALA A 135 6.42 -8.32 -7.47
CA ALA A 135 5.52 -8.75 -6.40
C ALA A 135 5.57 -10.28 -6.22
N ALA A 136 5.48 -11.05 -7.31
CA ALA A 136 5.59 -12.50 -7.26
C ALA A 136 6.93 -12.97 -6.65
N GLY A 137 8.05 -12.35 -7.00
CA GLY A 137 9.35 -12.60 -6.38
C GLY A 137 9.39 -12.30 -4.88
N ALA A 138 8.84 -11.16 -4.46
CA ALA A 138 8.76 -10.76 -3.06
C ALA A 138 7.85 -11.68 -2.21
N PHE A 139 6.79 -12.22 -2.80
CA PHE A 139 5.91 -13.19 -2.15
C PHE A 139 6.52 -14.58 -2.07
N ALA A 140 7.05 -15.09 -3.19
CA ALA A 140 7.50 -16.46 -3.34
C ALA A 140 8.93 -16.72 -2.83
N GLY A 141 9.79 -15.70 -2.75
CA GLY A 141 11.16 -15.87 -2.28
C GLY A 141 11.26 -16.40 -0.84
N ARG A 142 12.45 -16.88 -0.46
CA ARG A 142 12.73 -17.36 0.90
C ARG A 142 12.99 -16.20 1.86
N ALA A 143 12.44 -16.27 3.06
CA ALA A 143 12.74 -15.32 4.12
C ALA A 143 14.19 -15.49 4.58
N ARG A 144 14.94 -14.40 4.68
CA ARG A 144 16.22 -14.38 5.38
C ARG A 144 15.95 -14.15 6.86
N MET A 145 16.33 -15.11 7.71
CA MET A 145 16.26 -14.93 9.16
C MET A 145 17.52 -14.21 9.62
N SER A 146 17.36 -13.07 10.28
CA SER A 146 18.43 -12.34 10.95
C SER A 146 18.02 -12.17 12.41
N ALA A 147 18.95 -12.36 13.35
CA ALA A 147 18.65 -12.28 14.78
C ALA A 147 18.24 -10.87 15.25
N ALA A 148 18.78 -9.82 14.60
CA ALA A 148 18.44 -8.42 14.85
C ALA A 148 18.38 -7.61 13.55
N PRO A 149 17.28 -7.68 12.78
CA PRO A 149 17.18 -7.00 11.50
C PRO A 149 17.04 -5.48 11.69
N ARG A 150 17.90 -4.67 11.03
CA ARG A 150 17.76 -3.20 10.96
C ARG A 150 16.68 -2.72 9.98
N SER A 151 16.06 -3.64 9.23
CA SER A 151 15.05 -3.32 8.22
C SER A 151 13.82 -2.58 8.73
N PRO A 152 13.25 -2.86 9.92
CA PRO A 152 12.08 -2.12 10.37
C PRO A 152 12.36 -0.62 10.47
N LEU A 153 13.57 -0.23 10.89
CA LEU A 153 13.99 1.17 10.96
C LEU A 153 14.23 1.77 9.57
N VAL A 154 14.94 1.06 8.69
CA VAL A 154 15.21 1.55 7.32
C VAL A 154 13.90 1.71 6.54
N LEU A 155 13.02 0.71 6.61
CA LEU A 155 11.70 0.77 5.97
C LEU A 155 10.83 1.84 6.59
N ALA A 156 10.88 2.05 7.92
CA ALA A 156 10.19 3.17 8.54
C ALA A 156 10.63 4.52 7.98
N TRP A 157 11.94 4.74 7.81
CA TRP A 157 12.46 5.97 7.20
C TRP A 157 12.03 6.14 5.75
N LEU A 158 12.06 5.07 4.94
CA LEU A 158 11.59 5.12 3.56
C LEU A 158 10.09 5.43 3.46
N VAL A 159 9.28 4.78 4.29
CA VAL A 159 7.83 5.04 4.36
C VAL A 159 7.56 6.45 4.86
N ALA A 160 8.32 6.94 5.84
CA ALA A 160 8.22 8.31 6.31
C ALA A 160 8.61 9.31 5.21
N ALA A 161 9.64 9.03 4.42
CA ALA A 161 10.03 9.87 3.29
C ALA A 161 8.92 9.95 2.23
N VAL A 162 8.33 8.81 1.84
CA VAL A 162 7.18 8.79 0.91
C VAL A 162 5.99 9.57 1.48
N GLY A 163 5.66 9.37 2.76
CA GLY A 163 4.58 10.10 3.43
C GLY A 163 4.84 11.60 3.53
N ALA A 164 6.06 12.00 3.88
CA ALA A 164 6.47 13.41 3.95
C ALA A 164 6.39 14.08 2.58
N LEU A 165 6.89 13.42 1.54
CA LEU A 165 6.81 13.96 0.18
C LEU A 165 5.36 14.12 -0.29
N GLY A 166 4.47 13.16 0.01
CA GLY A 166 3.04 13.29 -0.31
C GLY A 166 2.33 14.43 0.44
N VAL A 167 2.75 14.73 1.67
CA VAL A 167 2.26 15.91 2.41
C VAL A 167 2.82 17.22 1.83
N LEU A 168 4.12 17.23 1.49
CA LEU A 168 4.76 18.41 0.89
C LEU A 168 4.18 18.75 -0.48
N ASP A 169 3.93 17.75 -1.31
CA ASP A 169 3.28 17.89 -2.62
C ASP A 169 1.90 18.55 -2.49
N ALA A 170 1.15 18.20 -1.44
CA ALA A 170 -0.15 18.81 -1.17
C ALA A 170 -0.08 20.27 -0.66
N ILE A 171 1.05 20.67 -0.05
CA ILE A 171 1.23 22.03 0.53
C ILE A 171 1.88 22.98 -0.47
N LEU A 172 2.79 22.51 -1.33
CA LEU A 172 3.51 23.32 -2.33
C LEU A 172 3.08 22.94 -3.75
N PRO A 173 1.88 23.35 -4.21
CA PRO A 173 1.35 22.97 -5.52
C PRO A 173 2.05 23.61 -6.75
N ASP A 174 3.06 24.47 -6.57
CA ASP A 174 3.44 25.43 -7.64
C ASP A 174 4.87 25.37 -8.23
N ASP A 175 5.77 24.47 -7.81
CA ASP A 175 7.09 24.33 -8.49
C ASP A 175 7.16 23.12 -9.43
N ARG A 176 6.55 23.29 -10.61
CA ARG A 176 6.24 22.27 -11.62
C ARG A 176 7.41 21.81 -12.50
N THR A 177 8.66 21.85 -12.01
CA THR A 177 9.84 21.46 -12.81
C THR A 177 10.85 20.55 -12.10
N GLY A 178 10.53 20.02 -10.91
CA GLY A 178 11.45 19.20 -10.11
C GLY A 178 10.96 17.80 -9.72
N LEU A 179 11.76 17.12 -8.87
CA LEU A 179 11.50 15.80 -8.25
C LEU A 179 10.16 15.71 -7.49
N THR A 180 9.51 16.84 -7.22
CA THR A 180 8.25 17.01 -6.48
C THR A 180 7.02 16.62 -7.31
N GLY A 181 6.93 17.01 -8.58
CA GLY A 181 5.80 16.63 -9.46
C GLY A 181 5.73 15.13 -9.79
N ALA A 182 6.73 14.35 -9.36
CA ALA A 182 6.78 12.92 -9.60
C ALA A 182 5.87 12.10 -8.69
N LEU A 183 5.31 12.70 -7.63
CA LEU A 183 4.40 12.09 -6.65
C LEU A 183 2.96 12.60 -6.76
N GLU A 184 2.65 13.41 -7.78
CA GLU A 184 1.28 13.87 -8.00
C GLU A 184 0.34 12.69 -8.26
N LEU A 185 -0.63 12.52 -7.38
CA LEU A 185 -1.73 11.56 -7.52
C LEU A 185 -2.82 12.19 -8.36
N HIS A 186 -2.68 12.14 -9.68
CA HIS A 186 -3.77 12.46 -10.60
C HIS A 186 -4.99 11.57 -10.24
N GLY A 187 -6.19 12.13 -10.16
CA GLY A 187 -7.42 11.38 -9.84
C GLY A 187 -7.74 11.21 -8.34
N VAL A 188 -6.84 11.62 -7.45
CA VAL A 188 -7.10 11.72 -6.00
C VAL A 188 -7.08 13.19 -5.60
N SER A 189 -7.98 13.62 -4.71
CA SER A 189 -7.95 15.01 -4.26
C SER A 189 -6.64 15.29 -3.51
N THR A 190 -6.04 16.47 -3.70
CA THR A 190 -4.83 16.93 -3.00
C THR A 190 -4.96 16.75 -1.48
N ALA A 191 -6.17 16.98 -0.97
CA ALA A 191 -6.56 16.76 0.40
C ALA A 191 -6.39 15.28 0.84
N LEU A 192 -6.91 14.32 0.06
CA LEU A 192 -6.77 12.90 0.37
C LEU A 192 -5.31 12.42 0.26
N SER A 193 -4.56 12.94 -0.70
CA SER A 193 -3.11 12.69 -0.83
C SER A 193 -2.35 13.10 0.42
N ALA A 194 -2.62 14.30 0.95
CA ALA A 194 -2.06 14.78 2.21
C ALA A 194 -2.43 13.87 3.39
N ALA A 195 -3.70 13.45 3.48
CA ALA A 195 -4.18 12.56 4.54
C ALA A 195 -3.48 11.20 4.50
N LEU A 196 -3.33 10.61 3.31
CA LEU A 196 -2.59 9.35 3.14
C LEU A 196 -1.12 9.50 3.52
N GLY A 197 -0.48 10.62 3.14
CA GLY A 197 0.90 10.93 3.53
C GLY A 197 1.06 11.03 5.06
N LEU A 198 0.13 11.70 5.74
CA LEU A 198 0.10 11.81 7.20
C LEU A 198 -0.09 10.44 7.87
N VAL A 199 -0.99 9.61 7.35
CA VAL A 199 -1.20 8.24 7.83
C VAL A 199 0.08 7.40 7.67
N LEU A 200 0.81 7.53 6.56
CA LEU A 200 2.09 6.86 6.36
C LEU A 200 3.16 7.32 7.36
N LEU A 201 3.23 8.62 7.67
CA LEU A 201 4.13 9.16 8.70
C LEU A 201 3.84 8.57 10.09
N LEU A 202 2.57 8.45 10.46
CA LEU A 202 2.17 7.80 11.71
C LEU A 202 2.49 6.30 11.72
N ALA A 203 2.23 5.61 10.60
CA ALA A 203 2.54 4.21 10.43
C ALA A 203 4.05 3.95 10.53
N ALA A 204 4.90 4.84 10.00
CA ALA A 204 6.36 4.73 10.05
C ALA A 204 6.88 4.59 11.49
N ARG A 205 6.31 5.33 12.45
CA ARG A 205 6.66 5.21 13.88
C ARG A 205 6.29 3.84 14.47
N GLY A 206 5.23 3.20 13.95
CA GLY A 206 4.88 1.81 14.24
C GLY A 206 5.83 0.80 13.60
N LEU A 207 6.19 1.03 12.33
CA LEU A 207 7.15 0.19 11.59
C LEU A 207 8.51 0.14 12.29
N ALA A 208 9.00 1.29 12.80
CA ALA A 208 10.27 1.35 13.52
C ALA A 208 10.31 0.43 14.76
N ARG A 209 9.13 0.08 15.31
CA ARG A 209 8.94 -0.84 16.44
C ARG A 209 8.56 -2.27 15.99
N ALA A 210 8.74 -2.60 14.72
CA ALA A 210 8.38 -3.89 14.12
C ALA A 210 6.89 -4.28 14.32
N ASN A 211 5.99 -3.29 14.44
CA ASN A 211 4.57 -3.53 14.66
C ASN A 211 3.90 -4.08 13.38
N ARG A 212 3.25 -5.24 13.51
CA ARG A 212 2.54 -5.93 12.42
C ARG A 212 1.38 -5.11 11.86
N ARG A 213 0.62 -4.44 12.72
CA ARG A 213 -0.55 -3.65 12.33
C ARG A 213 -0.14 -2.42 11.53
N ALA A 214 0.93 -1.75 11.96
CA ALA A 214 1.49 -0.62 11.24
C ALA A 214 2.01 -1.05 9.85
N TRP A 215 2.64 -2.22 9.77
CA TRP A 215 3.03 -2.82 8.49
C TRP A 215 1.82 -3.07 7.57
N GLN A 216 0.71 -3.60 8.09
CA GLN A 216 -0.51 -3.82 7.29
C GLN A 216 -1.05 -2.51 6.72
N VAL A 217 -1.18 -1.47 7.56
CA VAL A 217 -1.67 -0.15 7.13
C VAL A 217 -0.75 0.46 6.06
N ALA A 218 0.56 0.50 6.32
CA ALA A 218 1.53 1.04 5.37
C ALA A 218 1.56 0.25 4.06
N ALA A 219 1.49 -1.09 4.12
CA ALA A 219 1.48 -1.94 2.94
C ALA A 219 0.24 -1.69 2.08
N VAL A 220 -0.95 -1.67 2.68
CA VAL A 220 -2.20 -1.40 1.96
C VAL A 220 -2.15 -0.05 1.29
N ILE A 221 -1.75 1.00 2.02
CA ILE A 221 -1.70 2.37 1.47
C ILE A 221 -0.67 2.47 0.35
N LEU A 222 0.56 1.99 0.55
CA LEU A 222 1.60 2.07 -0.48
C LEU A 222 1.27 1.26 -1.73
N VAL A 223 0.63 0.09 -1.58
CA VAL A 223 0.16 -0.70 -2.73
C VAL A 223 -0.93 0.06 -3.48
N THR A 224 -1.91 0.61 -2.77
CA THR A 224 -2.97 1.43 -3.38
C THR A 224 -2.37 2.63 -4.11
N LEU A 225 -1.44 3.35 -3.49
CA LEU A 225 -0.73 4.47 -4.11
C LEU A 225 0.07 4.03 -5.34
N ALA A 226 0.80 2.93 -5.27
CA ALA A 226 1.54 2.39 -6.41
C ALA A 226 0.62 2.04 -7.59
N VAL A 227 -0.56 1.47 -7.32
CA VAL A 227 -1.57 1.17 -8.36
C VAL A 227 -2.14 2.47 -8.96
N LEU A 228 -2.47 3.46 -8.14
CA LEU A 228 -3.00 4.74 -8.61
C LEU A 228 -1.98 5.51 -9.47
N HIS A 229 -0.71 5.50 -9.06
CA HIS A 229 0.37 6.09 -9.87
C HIS A 229 0.56 5.37 -11.21
N LEU A 230 0.35 4.06 -11.25
CA LEU A 230 0.44 3.28 -12.48
C LEU A 230 -0.69 3.62 -13.47
N GLN A 231 -1.86 4.04 -12.97
CA GLN A 231 -3.03 4.40 -13.77
C GLN A 231 -3.01 5.84 -14.29
N ASN A 232 -2.52 6.82 -13.51
CA ASN A 232 -2.84 8.23 -13.77
C ASN A 232 -1.69 9.08 -14.36
N ARG A 233 -0.45 8.56 -14.40
CA ARG A 233 0.72 8.93 -15.25
C ARG A 233 2.00 8.45 -14.56
N PHE A 234 2.86 7.73 -15.28
CA PHE A 234 4.07 7.15 -14.72
C PHE A 234 5.16 8.21 -14.49
N GLY A 235 5.71 8.28 -13.26
CA GLY A 235 6.77 9.21 -12.87
C GLY A 235 7.75 8.61 -11.86
N TYR A 236 8.83 9.33 -11.51
CA TYR A 236 9.85 8.84 -10.56
C TYR A 236 9.26 8.46 -9.18
N GLY A 237 8.20 9.15 -8.73
CA GLY A 237 7.51 8.84 -7.48
C GLY A 237 6.69 7.55 -7.55
N ALA A 238 6.18 7.18 -8.73
CA ALA A 238 5.54 5.89 -8.96
C ALA A 238 6.52 4.74 -8.72
N VAL A 239 7.72 4.85 -9.30
CA VAL A 239 8.81 3.86 -9.13
C VAL A 239 9.24 3.79 -7.67
N ALA A 240 9.48 4.93 -7.03
CA ALA A 240 9.90 4.97 -5.63
C ALA A 240 8.84 4.32 -4.71
N THR A 241 7.58 4.69 -4.86
CA THR A 241 6.46 4.15 -4.07
C THR A 241 6.31 2.64 -4.29
N ALA A 242 6.38 2.17 -5.54
CA ALA A 242 6.31 0.75 -5.87
C ALA A 242 7.50 -0.04 -5.27
N LEU A 243 8.72 0.50 -5.32
CA LEU A 243 9.90 -0.12 -4.73
C LEU A 243 9.79 -0.22 -3.20
N VAL A 244 9.31 0.84 -2.54
CA VAL A 244 9.09 0.82 -1.08
C VAL A 244 7.99 -0.18 -0.71
N ALA A 245 6.88 -0.22 -1.45
CA ALA A 245 5.82 -1.21 -1.28
C ALA A 245 6.36 -2.64 -1.41
N LEU A 246 7.13 -2.89 -2.47
CA LEU A 246 7.76 -4.18 -2.74
C LEU A 246 8.70 -4.61 -1.61
N ALA A 247 9.55 -3.71 -1.15
CA ALA A 247 10.48 -3.96 -0.05
C ALA A 247 9.72 -4.28 1.25
N LEU A 248 8.61 -3.59 1.51
CA LEU A 248 7.76 -3.82 2.68
C LEU A 248 7.09 -5.20 2.65
N ILE A 249 6.62 -5.64 1.48
CA ILE A 249 6.01 -6.96 1.26
C ILE A 249 7.06 -8.08 1.37
N ALA A 250 8.24 -7.88 0.79
CA ALA A 250 9.34 -8.83 0.85
C ALA A 250 9.80 -9.07 2.30
N ARG A 251 9.87 -7.99 3.09
CA ARG A 251 10.27 -8.01 4.51
C ARG A 251 9.13 -8.13 5.50
N ARG A 252 7.96 -8.63 5.07
CA ARG A 252 6.82 -8.93 5.95
C ARG A 252 7.17 -9.79 7.17
N GLY A 253 8.23 -10.60 7.10
CA GLY A 253 8.66 -11.47 8.21
C GLY A 253 9.33 -10.74 9.38
N ASP A 254 9.73 -9.47 9.20
CA ASP A 254 10.44 -8.68 10.21
C ASP A 254 9.46 -7.96 11.16
N PHE A 255 8.20 -7.79 10.75
CA PHE A 255 7.15 -7.14 11.53
C PHE A 255 6.32 -8.21 12.26
N ARG A 256 6.77 -8.63 13.44
CA ARG A 256 6.15 -9.73 14.21
C ARG A 256 5.39 -9.26 15.44
N CYS A 257 5.59 -8.04 15.90
CA CYS A 257 4.98 -7.56 17.14
C CYS A 257 3.48 -7.27 16.89
N PRO A 258 2.54 -8.00 17.54
CA PRO A 258 1.12 -7.95 17.20
C PRO A 258 0.36 -6.69 17.69
N GLY A 259 1.01 -5.80 18.47
CA GLY A 259 0.38 -4.63 19.09
C GLY A 259 -0.42 -4.98 20.36
N ASP A 260 -1.04 -3.99 21.01
CA ASP A 260 -1.83 -4.20 22.24
C ASP A 260 -3.16 -4.94 21.95
N PRO A 261 -3.44 -6.13 22.50
CA PRO A 261 -4.72 -6.81 22.32
C PRO A 261 -5.90 -6.05 22.95
N ALA A 262 -5.68 -5.32 24.06
CA ALA A 262 -6.73 -4.61 24.77
C ALA A 262 -7.23 -3.35 24.02
N SER A 263 -6.58 -2.98 22.92
CA SER A 263 -6.94 -1.82 22.10
C SER A 263 -8.20 -2.04 21.25
N HIS A 264 -8.51 -3.28 20.84
CA HIS A 264 -9.62 -3.60 19.92
C HIS A 264 -11.00 -3.06 20.36
N PRO A 265 -11.51 -3.40 21.56
CA PRO A 265 -12.84 -2.93 21.97
C PRO A 265 -12.88 -1.41 22.13
N ARG A 266 -11.76 -0.80 22.54
CA ARG A 266 -11.68 0.66 22.77
C ARG A 266 -11.68 1.44 21.47
N ILE A 267 -10.96 0.93 20.47
CA ILE A 267 -10.90 1.55 19.15
C ILE A 267 -12.25 1.44 18.47
N LEU A 268 -12.96 0.30 18.61
CA LEU A 268 -14.32 0.18 18.10
C LEU A 268 -15.26 1.18 18.75
N ILE A 269 -15.27 1.28 20.09
CA ILE A 269 -16.09 2.26 20.81
C ILE A 269 -15.77 3.68 20.37
N ARG A 270 -14.48 4.05 20.28
CA ARG A 270 -14.05 5.39 19.85
C ARG A 270 -14.40 5.66 18.39
N ALA A 271 -14.29 4.66 17.51
CA ALA A 271 -14.69 4.79 16.12
C ALA A 271 -16.19 5.06 15.99
N VAL A 272 -17.02 4.35 16.78
CA VAL A 272 -18.47 4.61 16.85
C VAL A 272 -18.74 6.02 17.39
N VAL A 273 -18.07 6.44 18.46
CA VAL A 273 -18.22 7.79 19.02
C VAL A 273 -17.85 8.86 18.00
N PHE A 274 -16.72 8.73 17.30
CA PHE A 274 -16.33 9.66 16.23
C PHE A 274 -17.32 9.64 15.07
N ALA A 275 -17.77 8.46 14.64
CA ALA A 275 -18.74 8.35 13.55
C ALA A 275 -20.07 9.04 13.91
N VAL A 276 -20.58 8.81 15.12
CA VAL A 276 -21.80 9.47 15.63
C VAL A 276 -21.60 10.97 15.77
N ALA A 277 -20.46 11.42 16.29
CA ALA A 277 -20.16 12.84 16.44
C ALA A 277 -20.05 13.57 15.10
N ILE A 278 -19.30 13.00 14.14
CA ILE A 278 -19.13 13.58 12.80
C ILE A 278 -20.46 13.57 12.04
N PHE A 279 -21.19 12.46 12.07
CA PHE A 279 -22.46 12.36 11.38
C PHE A 279 -23.52 13.27 12.01
N GLY A 280 -23.57 13.36 13.34
CA GLY A 280 -24.47 14.27 14.06
C GLY A 280 -24.17 15.74 13.75
N TYR A 281 -22.89 16.12 13.74
CA TYR A 281 -22.45 17.44 13.30
C TYR A 281 -22.85 17.72 11.84
N ALA A 282 -22.53 16.81 10.93
CA ALA A 282 -22.78 16.98 9.50
C ALA A 282 -24.28 17.06 9.20
N PHE A 283 -25.06 16.20 9.84
CA PHE A 283 -26.52 16.20 9.76
C PHE A 283 -27.10 17.52 10.25
N ALA A 284 -26.70 18.01 11.43
CA ALA A 284 -27.18 19.27 11.98
C ALA A 284 -26.80 20.47 11.10
N ALA A 285 -25.55 20.54 10.64
CA ALA A 285 -25.08 21.61 9.76
C ALA A 285 -25.83 21.64 8.42
N LEU A 286 -26.02 20.49 7.78
CA LEU A 286 -26.77 20.38 6.53
C LEU A 286 -28.26 20.65 6.70
N TRP A 287 -28.85 20.22 7.81
CA TRP A 287 -30.25 20.49 8.13
C TRP A 287 -30.50 21.98 8.33
N ILE A 288 -29.67 22.66 9.13
CA ILE A 288 -29.76 24.12 9.33
C ILE A 288 -29.57 24.85 8.00
N ASN A 289 -28.55 24.48 7.22
CA ASN A 289 -28.29 25.11 5.93
C ASN A 289 -29.48 24.94 4.96
N ARG A 290 -30.08 23.74 4.90
CA ARG A 290 -31.23 23.46 4.03
C ARG A 290 -32.50 24.18 4.51
N MET A 291 -32.73 24.27 5.82
CA MET A 291 -33.83 25.04 6.40
C MET A 291 -33.72 26.53 6.08
N VAL A 292 -32.53 27.13 6.22
CA VAL A 292 -32.31 28.55 5.92
C VAL A 292 -32.42 28.84 4.42
N ALA A 293 -32.09 27.87 3.57
CA ALA A 293 -32.16 28.00 2.12
C ALA A 293 -33.53 27.60 1.52
N ASP A 294 -34.54 27.29 2.34
CA ASP A 294 -35.84 26.76 1.91
C ASP A 294 -35.75 25.57 0.94
N GLN A 295 -34.73 24.73 1.13
CA GLN A 295 -34.48 23.55 0.30
C GLN A 295 -34.90 22.27 1.01
N THR A 296 -35.28 21.26 0.23
CA THR A 296 -35.61 19.95 0.77
C THR A 296 -34.37 19.29 1.40
N PHE A 297 -34.57 18.73 2.59
CA PHE A 297 -33.57 17.96 3.32
C PHE A 297 -33.95 16.47 3.27
N THR A 298 -32.99 15.62 2.94
CA THR A 298 -33.17 14.16 2.98
C THR A 298 -31.98 13.51 3.67
N TRP A 299 -32.22 12.41 4.38
CA TRP A 299 -31.14 11.67 5.06
C TRP A 299 -30.10 11.11 4.09
N ARG A 300 -30.52 10.72 2.88
CA ARG A 300 -29.63 10.22 1.82
C ARG A 300 -28.68 11.30 1.34
N PHE A 301 -29.19 12.52 1.16
CA PHE A 301 -28.37 13.67 0.81
C PHE A 301 -27.33 13.95 1.90
N ALA A 302 -27.75 13.98 3.18
CA ALA A 302 -26.83 14.18 4.29
C ALA A 302 -25.73 13.11 4.35
N ALA A 303 -26.10 11.84 4.13
CA ALA A 303 -25.14 10.75 4.11
C ALA A 303 -24.16 10.86 2.93
N ASP A 304 -24.63 11.09 1.71
CA ASP A 304 -23.76 11.21 0.51
C ASP A 304 -22.79 12.38 0.65
N GLU A 305 -23.29 13.55 1.10
CA GLU A 305 -22.47 14.75 1.25
C GLU A 305 -21.43 14.59 2.37
N THR A 306 -21.80 13.93 3.48
CA THR A 306 -20.85 13.61 4.56
C THR A 306 -19.78 12.62 4.09
N VAL A 307 -20.16 11.59 3.34
CA VAL A 307 -19.21 10.58 2.82
C VAL A 307 -18.26 11.20 1.81
N ARG A 308 -18.74 12.04 0.90
CA ARG A 308 -17.90 12.76 -0.07
C ARG A 308 -16.95 13.75 0.61
N GLY A 309 -17.43 14.46 1.64
CA GLY A 309 -16.60 15.33 2.48
C GLY A 309 -15.52 14.54 3.20
N LEU A 310 -15.86 13.42 3.84
CA LEU A 310 -14.89 12.52 4.50
C LEU A 310 -13.86 11.94 3.53
N ALA A 311 -14.27 11.61 2.31
CA ALA A 311 -13.37 11.13 1.26
C ALA A 311 -12.48 12.25 0.68
N GLY A 312 -12.70 13.50 1.06
CA GLY A 312 -11.97 14.66 0.55
C GLY A 312 -12.30 14.98 -0.91
N VAL A 313 -13.32 14.36 -1.50
CA VAL A 313 -13.70 14.53 -2.91
C VAL A 313 -14.24 15.94 -3.15
N THR A 314 -15.00 16.46 -2.19
CA THR A 314 -15.60 17.79 -2.22
C THR A 314 -14.81 18.82 -1.43
N ALA A 315 -13.53 18.54 -1.09
CA ALA A 315 -12.70 19.47 -0.29
C ALA A 315 -12.54 20.87 -0.90
N PRO A 316 -12.44 21.06 -2.24
CA PRO A 316 -12.45 22.39 -2.86
C PRO A 316 -13.84 23.08 -2.87
N GLY A 317 -14.90 22.33 -2.56
CA GLY A 317 -16.28 22.79 -2.58
C GLY A 317 -17.24 21.70 -3.06
N SER A 318 -18.49 21.74 -2.61
CA SER A 318 -19.53 20.84 -3.08
C SER A 318 -20.41 21.49 -4.16
N PRO A 319 -20.73 20.79 -5.26
CA PRO A 319 -21.65 21.32 -6.28
C PRO A 319 -23.09 21.43 -5.78
N HIS A 320 -23.45 20.75 -4.68
CA HIS A 320 -24.80 20.78 -4.13
C HIS A 320 -24.99 21.82 -3.01
N LEU A 321 -23.94 22.54 -2.65
CA LEU A 321 -23.92 23.53 -1.59
C LEU A 321 -23.36 24.84 -2.13
N ALA A 322 -24.07 25.94 -1.91
CA ALA A 322 -23.70 27.25 -2.44
C ALA A 322 -23.06 28.15 -1.38
N GLY A 323 -22.26 29.11 -1.85
CA GLY A 323 -21.64 30.14 -1.02
C GLY A 323 -20.63 29.59 -0.03
N LYS A 324 -20.32 30.39 1.00
CA LYS A 324 -19.30 30.06 2.02
C LYS A 324 -19.53 28.71 2.69
N PHE A 325 -20.79 28.30 2.86
CA PHE A 325 -21.11 26.98 3.44
C PHE A 325 -20.57 25.84 2.58
N GLY A 326 -20.72 25.91 1.26
CA GLY A 326 -20.22 24.89 0.34
C GLY A 326 -18.70 24.76 0.31
N GLU A 327 -17.97 25.80 0.72
CA GLU A 327 -16.50 25.80 0.83
C GLU A 327 -16.04 25.23 2.19
N TRP A 328 -16.58 25.74 3.31
CA TRP A 328 -16.08 25.33 4.64
C TRP A 328 -16.59 23.97 5.09
N PHE A 329 -17.83 23.59 4.74
CA PHE A 329 -18.47 22.38 5.26
C PHE A 329 -17.76 21.09 4.83
N PRO A 330 -17.50 20.87 3.53
CA PRO A 330 -16.75 19.67 3.12
C PRO A 330 -15.36 19.61 3.75
N LEU A 331 -14.69 20.77 3.84
CA LEU A 331 -13.37 20.88 4.46
C LEU A 331 -13.40 20.55 5.97
N SER A 332 -14.40 21.04 6.71
CA SER A 332 -14.51 20.77 8.15
C SER A 332 -14.80 19.29 8.41
N VAL A 333 -15.69 18.67 7.63
CA VAL A 333 -15.97 17.23 7.70
C VAL A 333 -14.72 16.42 7.38
N PHE A 334 -13.98 16.82 6.34
CA PHE A 334 -12.71 16.18 5.98
C PHE A 334 -11.67 16.25 7.11
N LEU A 335 -11.46 17.43 7.69
CA LEU A 335 -10.52 17.64 8.80
C LEU A 335 -10.93 16.87 10.06
N LEU A 336 -12.23 16.82 10.39
CA LEU A 336 -12.74 15.97 11.48
C LEU A 336 -12.46 14.49 11.20
N GLY A 337 -12.65 14.05 9.96
CA GLY A 337 -12.30 12.70 9.49
C GLY A 337 -10.81 12.39 9.68
N ILE A 338 -9.92 13.29 9.28
CA ILE A 338 -8.46 13.15 9.50
C ILE A 338 -8.13 13.06 10.98
N CYS A 339 -8.70 13.94 11.82
CA CYS A 339 -8.47 13.93 13.26
C CYS A 339 -8.91 12.59 13.88
N ALA A 340 -10.11 12.12 13.55
CA ALA A 340 -10.62 10.84 14.02
C ALA A 340 -9.73 9.68 13.56
N ALA A 341 -9.40 9.62 12.27
CA ALA A 341 -8.52 8.58 11.70
C ALA A 341 -7.13 8.58 12.36
N THR A 342 -6.56 9.75 12.60
CA THR A 342 -5.26 9.92 13.27
C THR A 342 -5.28 9.37 14.68
N VAL A 343 -6.31 9.71 15.47
CA VAL A 343 -6.47 9.21 16.85
C VAL A 343 -6.64 7.69 16.86
N LEU A 344 -7.54 7.17 16.02
CA LEU A 344 -7.79 5.72 15.94
C LEU A 344 -6.56 4.95 15.51
N LEU A 345 -5.83 5.45 14.52
CA LEU A 345 -4.60 4.82 14.04
C LEU A 345 -3.48 4.86 15.09
N TYR A 346 -3.31 5.99 15.76
CA TYR A 346 -2.32 6.13 16.83
C TYR A 346 -2.53 5.10 17.93
N GLU A 347 -3.79 4.86 18.30
CA GLU A 347 -4.16 3.84 19.28
C GLU A 347 -4.02 2.43 18.75
N TRP A 348 -4.38 2.19 17.48
CA TRP A 348 -4.27 0.89 16.83
C TRP A 348 -2.81 0.43 16.73
N VAL A 349 -1.89 1.38 16.53
CA VAL A 349 -0.45 1.17 16.40
C VAL A 349 0.27 1.31 17.76
N ALA A 350 -0.44 1.67 18.82
CA ALA A 350 0.16 1.89 20.13
C ALA A 350 0.91 0.63 20.62
N PRO A 351 2.10 0.80 21.21
CA PRO A 351 2.83 -0.32 21.80
C PRO A 351 2.01 -0.91 22.95
N TRP A 352 2.18 -2.21 23.18
CA TRP A 352 1.57 -2.88 24.31
C TRP A 352 1.98 -2.19 25.62
N ARG A 353 0.98 -1.77 26.40
CA ARG A 353 1.18 -1.20 27.73
C ARG A 353 0.85 -2.30 28.72
N TYR A 354 1.87 -2.80 29.42
CA TYR A 354 1.64 -3.73 30.52
C TYR A 354 0.69 -3.09 31.54
N ARG A 355 -0.40 -3.79 31.82
CA ARG A 355 -1.33 -3.47 32.89
C ARG A 355 -1.15 -4.54 33.94
N LEU A 356 -0.91 -4.10 35.17
CA LEU A 356 -0.84 -5.00 36.30
C LEU A 356 -2.23 -5.61 36.51
N GLU A 357 -2.38 -6.87 36.12
CA GLU A 357 -3.56 -7.68 36.42
C GLU A 357 -3.30 -8.51 37.67
N GLN A 358 -4.28 -8.49 38.57
CA GLN A 358 -4.23 -9.20 39.84
C GLN A 358 -5.46 -10.10 39.95
N ALA A 359 -5.53 -11.14 39.12
CA ALA A 359 -6.63 -12.09 39.20
C ALA A 359 -6.60 -12.84 40.54
N ALA A 360 -7.75 -12.92 41.21
CA ALA A 360 -7.85 -13.56 42.52
C ALA A 360 -7.40 -15.03 42.49
N ARG A 361 -7.75 -15.74 41.40
CA ARG A 361 -7.38 -17.15 41.18
C ARG A 361 -5.87 -17.35 41.03
N GLU A 362 -5.24 -16.55 40.17
CA GLU A 362 -3.78 -16.61 39.94
C GLU A 362 -3.00 -16.27 41.21
N ARG A 363 -3.49 -15.31 41.98
CA ARG A 363 -2.93 -15.00 43.31
C ARG A 363 -3.04 -16.14 44.28
N GLN A 364 -4.19 -16.80 44.33
CA GLN A 364 -4.39 -17.95 45.20
C GLN A 364 -3.45 -19.09 44.81
N LEU A 365 -3.37 -19.41 43.52
CA LEU A 365 -2.46 -20.44 43.01
C LEU A 365 -0.98 -20.10 43.28
N THR A 366 -0.60 -18.83 43.15
CA THR A 366 0.75 -18.36 43.53
C THR A 366 1.01 -18.54 45.02
N ARG A 367 0.03 -18.20 45.88
CA ARG A 367 0.15 -18.41 47.33
C ARG A 367 0.32 -19.89 47.65
N ASP A 368 -0.45 -20.77 47.01
CA ASP A 368 -0.37 -22.21 47.23
C ASP A 368 1.00 -22.74 46.80
N ILE A 369 1.55 -22.30 45.67
CA ILE A 369 2.90 -22.66 45.20
C ILE A 369 3.96 -22.18 46.19
N VAL A 370 3.91 -20.91 46.61
CA VAL A 370 4.88 -20.34 47.54
C VAL A 370 4.78 -21.01 48.91
N ALA A 371 3.58 -21.35 49.38
CA ALA A 371 3.39 -22.06 50.64
C ALA A 371 3.90 -23.50 50.59
N THR A 372 3.74 -24.18 49.45
CA THR A 372 4.14 -25.59 49.30
C THR A 372 5.63 -25.74 49.03
N TRP A 373 6.21 -24.83 48.23
CA TRP A 373 7.55 -24.99 47.65
C TRP A 373 8.52 -23.84 47.96
N GLY A 374 8.08 -22.80 48.69
CA GLY A 374 8.91 -21.66 49.05
C GLY A 374 9.96 -22.02 50.09
N VAL A 375 11.21 -22.22 49.66
CA VAL A 375 12.33 -22.63 50.52
C VAL A 375 13.33 -21.50 50.83
N ASP A 376 13.27 -20.38 50.10
CA ASP A 376 14.23 -19.28 50.25
C ASP A 376 13.60 -18.02 50.89
N THR A 377 14.46 -17.10 51.32
CA THR A 377 14.04 -15.80 51.88
C THR A 377 13.44 -14.85 50.85
N LEU A 378 13.50 -15.20 49.55
CA LEU A 378 12.96 -14.39 48.46
C LEU A 378 11.53 -14.80 48.07
N ALA A 379 11.07 -15.99 48.43
CA ALA A 379 9.76 -16.52 48.10
C ALA A 379 8.59 -15.58 48.47
N PRO A 380 8.60 -14.85 49.61
CA PRO A 380 7.56 -13.87 49.92
C PRO A 380 7.49 -12.69 48.93
N PHE A 381 8.60 -12.32 48.26
CA PHE A 381 8.61 -11.22 47.29
C PHE A 381 7.87 -11.54 46.00
N VAL A 382 7.64 -12.83 45.72
CA VAL A 382 6.78 -13.25 44.62
C VAL A 382 5.36 -12.76 44.87
N LEU A 383 4.86 -12.78 46.12
CA LEU A 383 3.49 -12.42 46.50
C LEU A 383 3.20 -10.91 46.51
N ARG A 384 4.19 -10.06 46.17
CA ARG A 384 4.07 -8.61 46.27
C ARG A 384 3.02 -8.06 45.29
N ASN A 385 2.39 -6.95 45.68
CA ASN A 385 1.31 -6.32 44.94
C ASN A 385 1.73 -5.66 43.62
N ASP A 386 2.98 -5.74 43.19
CA ASP A 386 3.47 -5.22 41.90
C ASP A 386 3.65 -6.31 40.83
N LYS A 387 3.28 -7.56 41.14
CA LYS A 387 3.45 -8.72 40.25
C LYS A 387 2.12 -9.15 39.61
N SER A 388 2.16 -9.44 38.32
CA SER A 388 1.18 -10.28 37.64
C SER A 388 1.76 -11.69 37.50
N TYR A 389 0.91 -12.69 37.52
CA TYR A 389 1.33 -14.08 37.39
C TYR A 389 0.80 -14.66 36.08
N PHE A 390 1.60 -15.52 35.45
CA PHE A 390 1.20 -16.26 34.28
C PHE A 390 1.48 -17.74 34.55
N PHE A 391 0.52 -18.59 34.23
CA PHE A 391 0.62 -20.04 34.38
C PHE A 391 0.40 -20.67 33.01
N ASP A 392 1.36 -21.46 32.56
CA ASP A 392 1.19 -22.35 31.42
C ASP A 392 0.56 -23.66 31.92
N GLY A 393 -0.43 -24.18 31.20
CA GLY A 393 -1.26 -25.30 31.62
C GLY A 393 -0.65 -26.66 31.37
#